data_AF-X0WUM6-F1
#
_entry.id   AF-X0WUM6-F1
#
_cell.length_a   1.000
_cell.length_b   1.000
_cell.length_c   1.000
_cell.angle_alpha   90.00
_cell.angle_beta   90.00
_cell.angle_gamma   90.00
#
_symmetry.space_group_name_H-M   'P 1'
#
loop_
_entity.id
_entity.type
_entity.pdbx_description
1 polymer ?
#
loop_
_entity_poly.entity_id
_entity_poly.type
_entity_poly.pdbx_seq_one_letter_code
_entity_poly.pdbx_strand_id
1 'polypeptide(L)'
;MIQKLTEGGAPKIMVEEFTEGEGFKKTPELVAQYLEEVPNIEPEGPYVVIKPLESMASGEEPKVVTFLVDPDQFSALVVLANYARPGIDNVRIPFGAGCASLALYPFYEAGQANPRVVIGLTDISARYYLRKPLGKDILSFTVPWNLFKEMEGNVS
;
A
#
# COMPACT_ATOMS: atom_id res chain seq x y z
N MET A 1 25.54 5.05 -5.02
CA MET A 1 24.47 4.11 -4.61
C MET A 1 24.75 2.70 -5.11
N ILE A 2 24.90 2.50 -6.42
CA ILE A 2 25.21 1.19 -7.07
C ILE A 2 26.41 0.46 -6.44
N GLN A 3 27.52 1.17 -6.23
CA GLN A 3 28.71 0.58 -5.60
C GLN A 3 28.41 0.01 -4.21
N LYS A 4 27.66 0.75 -3.38
CA LYS A 4 27.25 0.30 -2.04
C LYS A 4 26.32 -0.92 -2.09
N LEU A 5 25.41 -0.97 -3.08
CA LEU A 5 24.55 -2.14 -3.29
C LEU A 5 25.38 -3.39 -3.66
N THR A 6 26.35 -3.20 -4.55
CA THR A 6 27.23 -4.29 -5.02
C THR A 6 28.12 -4.80 -3.89
N GLU A 7 28.79 -3.91 -3.16
CA GLU A 7 29.65 -4.24 -2.01
C GLU A 7 28.86 -4.85 -0.85
N GLY A 8 27.59 -4.45 -0.69
CA GLY A 8 26.66 -4.99 0.31
C GLY A 8 26.04 -6.35 -0.04
N GLY A 9 26.40 -6.94 -1.19
CA GLY A 9 25.89 -8.25 -1.61
C GLY A 9 24.43 -8.22 -2.08
N ALA A 10 23.95 -7.08 -2.60
CA ALA A 10 22.60 -6.99 -3.17
C ALA A 10 22.43 -7.98 -4.35
N PRO A 11 21.23 -8.52 -4.57
CA PRO A 11 20.95 -9.37 -5.72
C PRO A 11 21.30 -8.66 -7.04
N LYS A 12 21.90 -9.39 -7.99
CA LYS A 12 22.31 -8.85 -9.30
C LYS A 12 21.17 -8.11 -10.02
N ILE A 13 19.95 -8.65 -9.94
CA ILE A 13 18.75 -8.05 -10.53
C ILE A 13 18.47 -6.65 -9.97
N MET A 14 18.62 -6.46 -8.66
CA MET A 14 18.45 -5.15 -8.03
C MET A 14 19.54 -4.16 -8.49
N VAL A 15 20.79 -4.62 -8.66
CA VAL A 15 21.87 -3.75 -9.16
C VAL A 15 21.58 -3.30 -10.61
N GLU A 16 21.08 -4.20 -11.45
CA GLU A 16 20.69 -3.91 -12.83
C GLU A 16 19.50 -2.96 -12.90
N GLU A 17 18.44 -3.22 -12.13
CA GLU A 17 17.24 -2.36 -12.03
C GLU A 17 17.59 -0.92 -11.63
N PHE A 18 18.51 -0.74 -10.67
CA PHE A 18 18.94 0.60 -10.25
C PHE A 18 19.90 1.28 -11.24
N THR A 19 20.53 0.54 -12.14
CA THR A 19 21.48 1.09 -13.12
C THR A 19 20.78 1.44 -14.44
N GLU A 20 19.95 0.53 -14.94
CA GLU A 20 19.30 0.63 -16.25
C GLU A 20 17.82 1.02 -16.16
N GLY A 21 17.23 0.93 -14.96
CA GLY A 21 15.81 1.13 -14.71
C GLY A 21 15.01 -0.18 -14.75
N GLU A 22 13.92 -0.23 -13.98
CA GLU A 22 13.02 -1.39 -13.89
C GLU A 22 12.14 -1.57 -15.14
N GLY A 23 12.00 -0.54 -15.97
CA GLY A 23 11.23 -0.62 -17.23
C GLY A 23 9.71 -0.74 -17.06
N PHE A 24 9.15 -0.43 -15.88
CA PHE A 24 7.69 -0.54 -15.65
C PHE A 24 6.85 0.48 -16.42
N LYS A 25 7.47 1.59 -16.87
CA LYS A 25 6.86 2.56 -17.78
C LYS A 25 7.64 2.58 -19.08
N LYS A 26 6.91 2.63 -20.19
CA LYS A 26 7.48 2.48 -21.54
C LYS A 26 8.41 3.62 -21.95
N THR A 27 8.12 4.85 -21.51
CA THR A 27 8.89 6.04 -21.91
C THR A 27 9.11 6.99 -20.72
N PRO A 28 10.15 7.84 -20.76
CA PRO A 28 10.39 8.85 -19.71
C PRO A 28 9.22 9.82 -19.51
N GLU A 29 8.47 10.16 -20.57
CA GLU A 29 7.31 11.06 -20.49
C GLU A 29 6.18 10.43 -19.65
N LEU A 30 5.97 9.11 -19.79
CA LEU A 30 5.01 8.37 -18.96
C LEU A 30 5.48 8.25 -17.51
N VAL A 31 6.79 8.27 -17.26
CA VAL A 31 7.35 8.36 -15.91
C VAL A 31 7.07 9.74 -15.32
N ALA A 32 7.29 10.82 -16.08
CA ALA A 32 7.02 12.18 -15.62
C ALA A 32 5.53 12.37 -15.24
N GLN A 33 4.60 11.91 -16.09
CA GLN A 33 3.16 11.94 -15.78
C GLN A 33 2.82 11.12 -14.52
N TYR A 34 3.42 9.94 -14.37
CA TYR A 34 3.24 9.15 -13.16
C TYR A 34 3.71 9.90 -11.91
N LEU A 35 4.85 10.59 -11.97
CA LEU A 35 5.38 11.35 -10.84
C LEU A 35 4.50 12.55 -10.47
N GLU A 36 3.77 13.14 -11.44
CA GLU A 36 2.78 14.19 -11.18
C GLU A 36 1.54 13.67 -10.43
N GLU A 37 1.17 12.40 -10.65
CA GLU A 37 0.03 11.76 -9.98
C GLU A 37 0.38 11.16 -8.60
N VAL A 38 1.66 10.87 -8.35
CA VAL A 38 2.11 10.37 -7.05
C VAL A 38 1.89 11.46 -6.00
N PRO A 39 1.10 11.20 -4.93
CA PRO A 39 0.85 12.21 -3.92
C PRO A 39 2.14 12.64 -3.24
N ASN A 40 2.30 13.95 -3.07
CA ASN A 40 3.28 14.50 -2.16
C ASN A 40 2.64 14.69 -0.78
N ILE A 41 3.03 13.88 0.19
CA ILE A 41 2.56 14.00 1.59
C ILE A 41 3.74 14.35 2.49
N GLU A 42 3.53 15.35 3.35
CA GLU A 42 4.49 15.68 4.39
C GLU A 42 4.25 14.77 5.60
N PRO A 43 5.28 14.08 6.12
CA PRO A 43 5.12 13.24 7.29
C PRO A 43 4.91 14.11 8.54
N GLU A 44 4.03 13.67 9.44
CA GLU A 44 3.75 14.36 10.72
C GLU A 44 4.95 14.31 11.69
N GLY A 45 5.97 13.50 11.38
CA GLY A 45 7.16 13.35 12.19
C GLY A 45 8.25 12.56 11.48
N PRO A 46 9.37 12.26 12.16
CA PRO A 46 10.55 11.65 11.55
C PRO A 46 10.38 10.17 11.19
N TYR A 47 9.32 9.51 11.68
CA TYR A 47 9.12 8.08 11.52
C TYR A 47 7.67 7.74 11.17
N VAL A 48 7.52 6.72 10.34
CA VAL A 48 6.26 5.98 10.15
C VAL A 48 6.41 4.64 10.87
N VAL A 49 5.50 4.36 11.81
CA VAL A 49 5.56 3.15 12.64
C VAL A 49 4.50 2.16 12.17
N ILE A 50 4.92 0.94 11.87
CA ILE A 50 4.04 -0.20 11.61
C ILE A 50 4.13 -1.11 12.83
N LYS A 51 2.98 -1.43 13.43
CA LYS A 51 2.89 -2.35 14.57
C LYS A 51 1.52 -3.05 14.61
N PRO A 52 1.42 -4.22 15.25
CA PRO A 52 0.14 -4.87 15.48
C PRO A 52 -0.83 -3.94 16.23
N LEU A 53 -2.11 -3.98 15.85
CA LEU A 53 -3.15 -3.14 16.45
C LEU A 53 -3.27 -3.37 17.97
N GLU A 54 -3.09 -4.62 18.42
CA GLU A 54 -3.07 -5.00 19.84
C GLU A 54 -1.89 -4.43 20.64
N SER A 55 -0.83 -3.98 19.97
CA SER A 55 0.37 -3.39 20.59
C SER A 55 0.30 -1.86 20.69
N MET A 56 -0.85 -1.25 20.36
CA MET A 56 -1.04 0.19 20.45
C MET A 56 -1.25 0.65 21.89
N ALA A 57 -0.74 1.84 22.22
CA ALA A 57 -0.95 2.42 23.53
C ALA A 57 -2.42 2.85 23.70
N SER A 58 -2.88 2.90 24.95
CA SER A 58 -4.23 3.41 25.23
C SER A 58 -4.39 4.85 24.73
N GLY A 59 -5.44 5.11 23.95
CA GLY A 59 -5.71 6.41 23.34
C GLY A 59 -4.89 6.72 22.07
N GLU A 60 -4.01 5.80 21.64
CA GLU A 60 -3.33 5.92 20.37
C GLU A 60 -4.26 5.49 19.23
N GLU A 61 -4.36 6.30 18.17
CA GLU A 61 -5.12 5.96 16.96
C GLU A 61 -4.18 5.77 15.77
N PRO A 62 -4.31 4.68 15.00
CA PRO A 62 -3.54 4.53 13.77
C PRO A 62 -4.11 5.46 12.71
N LYS A 63 -3.30 5.82 11.71
CA LYS A 63 -3.80 6.57 10.54
C LYS A 63 -4.46 5.63 9.53
N VAL A 64 -3.93 4.42 9.41
CA VAL A 64 -4.40 3.37 8.50
C VAL A 64 -4.24 2.00 9.15
N VAL A 65 -5.08 1.05 8.77
CA VAL A 65 -5.02 -0.37 9.18
C VAL A 65 -4.82 -1.22 7.93
N THR A 66 -3.87 -2.16 7.97
CA THR A 66 -3.62 -3.07 6.84
C THR A 66 -3.99 -4.49 7.22
N PHE A 67 -4.82 -5.11 6.41
CA PHE A 67 -5.06 -6.55 6.43
C PHE A 67 -4.20 -7.24 5.39
N LEU A 68 -3.68 -8.41 5.73
CA LEU A 68 -3.08 -9.35 4.79
C LEU A 68 -4.11 -10.44 4.51
N VAL A 69 -4.61 -10.49 3.29
CA VAL A 69 -5.81 -11.26 2.95
C VAL A 69 -5.60 -12.16 1.74
N ASP A 70 -6.24 -13.32 1.78
CA ASP A 70 -6.41 -14.18 0.61
C ASP A 70 -7.56 -13.67 -0.30
N PRO A 71 -7.80 -14.29 -1.48
CA PRO A 71 -8.84 -13.83 -2.40
C PRO A 71 -10.28 -13.88 -1.84
N ASP A 72 -10.59 -14.80 -0.93
CA ASP A 72 -11.94 -14.95 -0.38
C ASP A 72 -12.19 -13.85 0.67
N GLN A 73 -11.23 -13.64 1.57
CA GLN A 73 -11.23 -12.55 2.55
C GLN A 73 -11.23 -11.19 1.86
N PHE A 74 -10.43 -11.02 0.80
CA PHE A 74 -10.41 -9.83 -0.04
C PHE A 74 -11.80 -9.53 -0.59
N SER A 75 -12.48 -10.53 -1.16
CA SER A 75 -13.81 -10.37 -1.73
C SER A 75 -14.84 -9.92 -0.69
N ALA A 76 -14.78 -10.49 0.52
CA ALA A 76 -15.64 -10.07 1.63
C ALA A 76 -15.37 -8.63 2.08
N LEU A 77 -14.10 -8.22 2.19
CA LEU A 77 -13.73 -6.86 2.58
C LEU A 77 -14.12 -5.82 1.52
N VAL A 78 -14.06 -6.16 0.23
CA VAL A 78 -14.55 -5.29 -0.86
C VAL A 78 -16.05 -5.02 -0.69
N VAL A 79 -16.85 -6.05 -0.37
CA VAL A 79 -18.28 -5.87 -0.07
C VAL A 79 -18.45 -4.96 1.13
N LEU A 80 -17.73 -5.21 2.23
CA LEU A 80 -17.85 -4.42 3.45
C LEU A 80 -17.47 -2.95 3.24
N ALA A 81 -16.40 -2.66 2.48
CA ALA A 81 -15.97 -1.30 2.18
C ALA A 81 -16.98 -0.50 1.34
N ASN A 82 -17.89 -1.19 0.64
CA ASN A 82 -18.96 -0.56 -0.15
C ASN A 82 -20.32 -0.60 0.55
N TYR A 83 -20.48 -1.41 1.60
CA TYR A 83 -21.78 -1.74 2.18
C TYR A 83 -22.61 -0.52 2.59
N ALA A 84 -21.99 0.45 3.26
CA ALA A 84 -22.64 1.65 3.76
C ALA A 84 -22.35 2.91 2.92
N ARG A 85 -21.83 2.75 1.69
CA ARG A 85 -21.38 3.88 0.85
C ARG A 85 -22.06 3.93 -0.51
N PRO A 86 -22.27 5.13 -1.06
CA PRO A 86 -22.73 5.26 -2.43
C PRO A 86 -21.65 4.87 -3.45
N GLY A 87 -22.09 4.60 -4.68
CA GLY A 87 -21.20 4.34 -5.80
C GLY A 87 -20.57 2.95 -5.79
N ILE A 88 -19.50 2.78 -6.56
CA ILE A 88 -18.81 1.50 -6.78
C ILE A 88 -17.28 1.61 -6.67
N ASP A 89 -16.74 2.81 -6.41
CA ASP A 89 -15.31 3.12 -6.39
C ASP A 89 -14.83 3.46 -4.96
N ASN A 90 -15.12 2.58 -3.99
CA ASN A 90 -14.65 2.73 -2.61
C ASN A 90 -13.34 1.96 -2.33
N VAL A 91 -12.86 1.19 -3.31
CA VAL A 91 -11.64 0.37 -3.24
C VAL A 91 -10.85 0.57 -4.52
N ARG A 92 -9.57 0.94 -4.41
CA ARG A 92 -8.72 1.23 -5.58
C ARG A 92 -7.40 0.46 -5.59
N ILE A 93 -6.87 0.23 -6.79
CA ILE A 93 -5.61 -0.49 -7.03
C ILE A 93 -4.66 0.40 -7.84
N PRO A 94 -4.04 1.41 -7.21
CA PRO A 94 -3.11 2.30 -7.92
C PRO A 94 -1.84 1.55 -8.34
N PHE A 95 -1.31 1.90 -9.51
CA PHE A 95 0.03 1.48 -9.93
C PHE A 95 1.09 2.20 -9.10
N GLY A 96 2.05 1.47 -8.55
CA GLY A 96 3.16 2.03 -7.77
C GLY A 96 3.94 0.96 -7.01
N ALA A 97 4.98 1.38 -6.30
CA ALA A 97 5.80 0.49 -5.48
C ALA A 97 5.00 -0.13 -4.33
N GLY A 98 5.44 -1.30 -3.84
CA GLY A 98 4.81 -1.98 -2.71
C GLY A 98 4.65 -1.07 -1.48
N CYS A 99 5.69 -0.30 -1.13
CA CYS A 99 5.64 0.66 -0.03
C CYS A 99 4.66 1.81 -0.27
N ALA A 100 4.48 2.24 -1.53
CA ALA A 100 3.53 3.30 -1.87
C ALA A 100 2.08 2.82 -1.65
N SER A 101 1.77 1.58 -2.07
CA SER A 101 0.47 0.96 -1.83
C SER A 101 0.18 0.64 -0.36
N LEU A 102 1.22 0.38 0.44
CA LEU A 102 1.10 0.08 1.87
C LEU A 102 0.97 1.33 2.74
N ALA A 103 1.63 2.43 2.36
CA ALA A 103 1.72 3.64 3.18
C ALA A 103 1.27 4.88 2.39
N LEU A 104 2.03 5.31 1.39
CA LEU A 104 1.84 6.61 0.71
C LEU A 104 0.40 6.87 0.27
N TYR A 105 -0.17 5.95 -0.51
CA TYR A 105 -1.53 6.11 -1.05
C TYR A 105 -2.61 5.99 0.05
N PRO A 106 -2.52 5.04 1.00
CA PRO A 106 -3.40 5.04 2.18
C PRO A 106 -3.36 6.31 3.03
N PHE A 107 -2.17 6.86 3.31
CA PHE A 107 -2.04 8.12 4.07
C PHE A 107 -2.67 9.28 3.32
N TYR A 108 -2.48 9.34 1.99
CA TYR A 108 -3.16 10.31 1.16
C TYR A 108 -4.69 10.18 1.20
N GLU A 109 -5.22 8.95 1.10
CA GLU A 109 -6.66 8.68 1.22
C GLU A 109 -7.20 9.06 2.60
N ALA A 110 -6.44 8.85 3.68
CA ALA A 110 -6.83 9.23 5.03
C ALA A 110 -7.05 10.75 5.21
N GLY A 111 -6.47 11.58 4.34
CA GLY A 111 -6.71 13.03 4.30
C GLY A 111 -7.91 13.46 3.44
N GLN A 112 -8.57 12.54 2.73
CA GLN A 112 -9.69 12.87 1.85
C GLN A 112 -11.02 12.89 2.59
N ALA A 113 -11.99 13.66 2.07
CA ALA A 113 -13.35 13.69 2.59
C ALA A 113 -14.06 12.34 2.43
N ASN A 114 -13.79 11.63 1.34
CA ASN A 114 -14.33 10.30 1.03
C ASN A 114 -13.15 9.33 0.81
N PRO A 115 -12.51 8.83 1.89
CA PRO A 115 -11.33 7.98 1.81
C PRO A 115 -11.66 6.64 1.16
N ARG A 116 -10.82 6.14 0.25
CA ARG A 116 -10.95 4.80 -0.34
C ARG A 116 -9.96 3.82 0.29
N VAL A 117 -10.31 2.54 0.25
CA VAL A 117 -9.34 1.46 0.52
C VAL A 117 -8.31 1.43 -0.60
N VAL A 118 -7.04 1.18 -0.25
CA VAL A 118 -5.99 0.90 -1.21
C VAL A 118 -5.59 -0.56 -1.15
N ILE A 119 -5.61 -1.21 -2.32
CA ILE A 119 -5.07 -2.56 -2.49
C ILE A 119 -3.60 -2.46 -2.84
N GLY A 120 -2.78 -3.23 -2.12
CA GLY A 120 -1.35 -3.31 -2.33
C GLY A 120 -0.86 -4.74 -2.50
N LEU A 121 0.46 -4.90 -2.47
CA LEU A 121 1.15 -6.12 -2.92
C LEU A 121 0.77 -6.50 -4.37
N THR A 122 0.50 -5.51 -5.22
CA THR A 122 0.32 -5.66 -6.67
C THR A 122 1.61 -5.35 -7.44
N ASP A 123 2.55 -4.66 -6.81
CA ASP A 123 3.92 -4.48 -7.29
C ASP A 123 4.63 -5.83 -7.47
N ILE A 124 5.10 -6.11 -8.68
CA ILE A 124 5.64 -7.43 -9.04
C ILE A 124 6.94 -7.74 -8.29
N SER A 125 7.75 -6.72 -7.99
CA SER A 125 8.98 -6.85 -7.22
C SER A 125 8.66 -7.20 -5.77
N ALA A 126 7.77 -6.44 -5.12
CA ALA A 126 7.30 -6.77 -3.77
C ALA A 126 6.67 -8.16 -3.70
N ARG A 127 5.86 -8.55 -4.70
CA ARG A 127 5.28 -9.91 -4.76
C ARG A 127 6.36 -10.98 -4.84
N TYR A 128 7.40 -10.78 -5.65
CA TYR A 128 8.50 -11.73 -5.75
C TYR A 128 9.21 -11.92 -4.41
N TYR A 129 9.59 -10.83 -3.74
CA TYR A 129 10.34 -10.91 -2.48
C TYR A 129 9.49 -11.36 -1.28
N LEU A 130 8.21 -11.00 -1.24
CA LEU A 130 7.32 -11.31 -0.11
C LEU A 130 6.56 -12.63 -0.25
N ARG A 131 6.58 -13.28 -1.42
CA ARG A 131 5.91 -14.56 -1.65
C ARG A 131 6.34 -15.65 -0.67
N LYS A 132 7.62 -15.71 -0.29
CA LYS A 132 8.14 -16.72 0.64
C LYS A 132 7.59 -16.53 2.07
N PRO A 133 7.67 -15.33 2.68
CA PRO A 133 7.13 -15.13 4.03
C PRO A 133 5.60 -15.00 4.09
N LEU A 134 4.94 -14.43 3.07
CA LEU A 134 3.50 -14.14 3.12
C LEU A 134 2.64 -15.16 2.37
N GLY A 135 3.21 -15.96 1.48
CA GLY A 135 2.45 -16.82 0.57
C GLY A 135 2.12 -16.14 -0.75
N LYS A 136 1.79 -16.95 -1.76
CA LYS A 136 1.61 -16.50 -3.15
C LYS A 136 0.26 -15.81 -3.42
N ASP A 137 -0.74 -16.04 -2.58
CA ASP A 137 -2.12 -15.61 -2.80
C ASP A 137 -2.53 -14.46 -1.86
N ILE A 138 -1.59 -13.93 -1.07
CA ILE A 138 -1.85 -12.84 -0.14
C ILE A 138 -1.72 -11.48 -0.83
N LEU A 139 -2.67 -10.59 -0.58
CA LEU A 139 -2.67 -9.17 -0.93
C LEU A 139 -2.75 -8.32 0.34
N SER A 140 -2.40 -7.04 0.23
CA SER A 140 -2.68 -6.09 1.31
C SER A 140 -3.96 -5.31 1.01
N PHE A 141 -4.83 -5.20 2.00
CA PHE A 141 -6.04 -4.39 1.97
C PHE A 141 -5.89 -3.31 3.04
N THR A 142 -5.50 -2.10 2.64
CA THR A 142 -5.16 -1.02 3.57
C THR A 142 -6.29 0.01 3.62
N VAL A 143 -6.80 0.22 4.82
CA VAL A 143 -8.01 1.00 5.11
C VAL A 143 -7.64 2.23 5.94
N PRO A 144 -8.01 3.45 5.52
CA PRO A 144 -7.93 4.64 6.36
C PRO A 144 -8.75 4.49 7.65
N TRP A 145 -8.24 4.96 8.78
CA TRP A 145 -8.82 4.68 10.11
C TRP A 145 -10.30 5.04 10.24
N ASN A 146 -10.72 6.19 9.69
CA ASN A 146 -12.13 6.59 9.72
C ASN A 146 -13.03 5.63 8.94
N LEU A 147 -12.57 5.14 7.78
CA LEU A 147 -13.30 4.12 7.02
C LEU A 147 -13.26 2.77 7.73
N PHE A 148 -12.16 2.42 8.40
CA PHE A 148 -12.10 1.18 9.19
C PHE A 148 -13.15 1.18 10.30
N LYS A 149 -13.31 2.28 11.06
CA LYS A 149 -14.36 2.41 12.09
C LYS A 149 -15.77 2.30 11.50
N GLU A 150 -15.99 2.86 10.31
CA GLU A 150 -17.26 2.72 9.59
C GLU A 150 -17.53 1.26 9.19
N MET A 151 -16.53 0.57 8.64
CA MET A 151 -16.62 -0.86 8.30
C MET A 151 -16.90 -1.72 9.54
N GLU A 152 -16.18 -1.47 10.64
CA GLU A 152 -16.37 -2.18 11.92
C GLU A 152 -17.80 -2.00 12.45
N GLY A 153 -18.36 -0.79 12.37
CA GLY A 153 -19.75 -0.54 12.79
C GLY A 153 -20.82 -1.29 11.99
N ASN A 154 -20.45 -1.95 10.89
CA ASN A 154 -21.33 -2.73 10.02
C ASN A 154 -21.15 -4.25 10.17
N VAL A 155 -20.27 -4.71 11.05
CA VAL A 155 -20.09 -6.14 11.40
C VAL A 155 -20.53 -6.37 12.85
N SER A 156 -21.56 -7.20 13.02
CA SER A 156 -22.22 -7.51 14.29
C SER A 156 -22.35 -9.01 14.50
#